data_AF-A0A1G2G0Y4-F1
#
_entry.id   AF-A0A1G2G0Y4-F1
#
_cell.length_a   1.000
_cell.length_b   1.000
_cell.length_c   1.000
_cell.angle_alpha   90.00
_cell.angle_beta   90.00
_cell.angle_gamma   90.00
#
_symmetry.space_group_name_H-M   'P 1'
#
loop_
_entity.id
_entity.type
_entity.pdbx_description
1 polymer ?
#
loop_
_entity_poly.entity_id
_entity_poly.type
_entity_poly.pdbx_seq_one_letter_code
_entity_poly.pdbx_strand_id
1 'polypeptide(L)'
;MTKTQEIFVPENSTKTLQSWDGAIVVHVSAHASLIITERFETPVSKTTRVTVRLEGEGSSVVDTSRYQGFKNAVLDMERVIIHAAPHTVSHVDVRGIAHDAARVMWRGRVLVEKSAKNARAFLQHDAMLTGKETLIDAAPFLEIYTDNALCKHSASVRRVQPADIFYIKSRGISEENARAMIREGFLA
;
A
#
# COMPACT_ATOMS: atom_id res chain seq x y z
N MET A 1 17.14 1.74 -17.02
CA MET A 1 17.10 1.31 -15.60
C MET A 1 16.68 2.49 -14.77
N THR A 2 15.54 2.42 -14.10
CA THR A 2 15.08 3.49 -13.19
C THR A 2 16.04 3.50 -11.99
N LYS A 3 16.69 4.64 -11.73
CA LYS A 3 17.65 4.79 -10.65
C LYS A 3 16.93 4.66 -9.30
N THR A 4 17.40 3.77 -8.43
CA THR A 4 16.89 3.68 -7.06
C THR A 4 17.40 4.88 -6.27
N GLN A 5 16.50 5.56 -5.57
CA GLN A 5 16.83 6.66 -4.68
C GLN A 5 16.94 6.16 -3.23
N GLU A 6 18.06 6.50 -2.60
CA GLU A 6 18.31 6.24 -1.17
C GLU A 6 17.84 7.44 -0.33
N ILE A 7 17.10 7.16 0.75
CA ILE A 7 16.56 8.17 1.65
C ILE A 7 16.88 7.77 3.08
N PHE A 8 17.49 8.69 3.84
CA PHE A 8 17.79 8.45 5.25
C PHE A 8 16.85 9.27 6.15
N VAL A 9 16.38 8.63 7.23
CA VAL A 9 15.60 9.25 8.31
C VAL A 9 16.47 9.19 9.59
N PRO A 10 17.02 10.32 10.05
CA PRO A 10 17.96 10.33 11.16
C PRO A 10 17.30 9.96 12.49
N GLU A 11 18.11 9.63 13.49
CA GLU A 11 17.64 9.26 14.82
C GLU A 11 16.73 10.32 15.44
N ASN A 12 15.74 9.89 16.23
CA ASN A 12 14.81 10.76 16.95
C ASN A 12 14.09 11.79 16.05
N SER A 13 13.91 11.47 14.77
CA SER A 13 13.29 12.37 13.80
C SER A 13 12.04 11.77 13.16
N THR A 14 11.26 12.61 12.47
CA THR A 14 10.15 12.16 11.64
C THR A 14 10.33 12.68 10.22
N LYS A 15 10.09 11.83 9.22
CA LYS A 15 10.10 12.21 7.81
C LYS A 15 8.82 11.78 7.13
N THR A 16 8.27 12.66 6.30
CA THR A 16 7.08 12.39 5.49
C THR A 16 7.46 12.33 4.02
N LEU A 17 7.00 11.30 3.31
CA LEU A 17 7.14 11.13 1.87
C LEU A 17 5.75 11.07 1.22
N GLN A 18 5.55 11.86 0.17
CA GLN A 18 4.26 11.94 -0.54
C GLN A 18 4.35 11.54 -2.01
N SER A 19 5.53 11.66 -2.60
CA SER A 19 5.80 11.27 -3.98
C SER A 19 7.29 10.98 -4.14
N TRP A 20 7.60 10.14 -5.12
CA TRP A 20 8.96 9.80 -5.53
C TRP A 20 8.92 9.29 -6.97
N ASP A 21 10.07 9.39 -7.63
CA ASP A 21 10.23 8.86 -8.98
C ASP A 21 10.87 7.47 -8.91
N GLY A 22 10.19 6.47 -9.47
CA GLY A 22 10.70 5.12 -9.59
C GLY A 22 10.73 4.34 -8.26
N ALA A 23 11.93 3.88 -7.88
CA ALA A 23 12.13 3.02 -6.73
C ALA A 23 12.84 3.80 -5.60
N ILE A 24 12.35 3.64 -4.38
CA ILE A 24 12.99 4.21 -3.19
C ILE A 24 13.39 3.11 -2.20
N VAL A 25 14.52 3.34 -1.54
CA VAL A 25 14.94 2.62 -0.35
C VAL A 25 15.06 3.65 0.76
N VAL A 26 14.37 3.40 1.88
CA VAL A 26 14.33 4.30 3.02
C VAL A 26 14.95 3.63 4.23
N HIS A 27 16.02 4.21 4.76
CA HIS A 27 16.72 3.79 5.96
C HIS A 27 16.22 4.59 7.16
N VAL A 28 15.69 3.92 8.18
CA VAL A 28 15.08 4.55 9.35
C VAL A 28 15.92 4.20 10.59
N SER A 29 16.56 5.23 11.16
CA SER A 29 17.44 5.13 12.33
C SER A 29 16.66 5.05 13.65
N ALA A 30 17.36 4.92 14.77
CA ALA A 30 16.77 4.65 16.07
C ALA A 30 15.75 5.71 16.50
N HIS A 31 14.61 5.25 17.04
CA HIS A 31 13.50 6.08 17.49
C HIS A 31 12.94 7.05 16.45
N ALA A 32 13.25 6.82 15.16
CA ALA A 32 12.78 7.64 14.07
C ALA A 32 11.47 7.09 13.48
N SER A 33 10.67 7.97 12.89
CA SER A 33 9.38 7.63 12.30
C SER A 33 9.31 8.06 10.84
N LEU A 34 8.89 7.14 9.98
CA LEU A 34 8.61 7.40 8.57
C LEU A 34 7.11 7.42 8.34
N ILE A 35 6.61 8.44 7.66
CA ILE A 35 5.23 8.54 7.20
C ILE A 35 5.24 8.56 5.68
N ILE A 36 4.56 7.60 5.06
CA ILE A 36 4.34 7.55 3.62
C ILE A 36 2.87 7.82 3.36
N THR A 37 2.60 8.74 2.43
CA THR A 37 1.25 9.03 1.97
C THR A 37 1.26 9.14 0.45
N GLU A 38 0.91 8.06 -0.24
CA GLU A 38 0.81 8.07 -1.69
C GLU A 38 -0.66 8.18 -2.10
N ARG A 39 -1.00 9.15 -2.97
CA ARG A 39 -2.30 9.18 -3.64
C ARG A 39 -2.12 9.47 -5.13
N PHE A 40 -2.62 8.59 -6.00
CA PHE A 40 -2.62 8.87 -7.43
C PHE A 40 -3.78 8.22 -8.17
N GLU A 41 -4.17 8.85 -9.28
CA GLU A 41 -5.09 8.32 -10.28
C GLU A 41 -4.43 8.46 -11.65
N THR A 42 -4.40 7.38 -12.45
CA THR A 42 -3.64 7.41 -13.71
C THR A 42 -4.21 6.53 -14.83
N PRO A 43 -4.24 7.02 -16.09
CA PRO A 43 -4.53 6.22 -17.27
C PRO A 43 -3.29 5.53 -17.84
N VAL A 44 -2.10 5.88 -17.33
CA VAL A 44 -0.82 5.36 -17.81
C VAL A 44 -0.24 4.38 -16.79
N SER A 45 0.43 3.35 -17.30
CA SER A 45 1.09 2.34 -16.48
C SER A 45 2.12 2.99 -15.56
N LYS A 46 2.16 2.53 -14.30
CA LYS A 46 3.05 3.05 -13.26
C LYS A 46 3.64 1.88 -12.50
N THR A 47 4.94 1.93 -12.26
CA THR A 47 5.63 1.00 -11.36
C THR A 47 6.10 1.76 -10.13
N THR A 48 5.76 1.28 -8.94
CA THR A 48 6.24 1.87 -7.67
C THR A 48 6.85 0.78 -6.81
N ARG A 49 8.12 0.96 -6.42
CA ARG A 49 8.83 0.07 -5.50
C ARG A 49 9.29 0.85 -4.29
N VAL A 50 8.83 0.44 -3.12
CA VAL A 50 9.17 1.07 -1.85
C VAL A 50 9.78 0.01 -0.96
N THR A 51 11.04 0.19 -0.60
CA THR A 51 11.67 -0.62 0.45
C THR A 51 11.92 0.27 1.66
N VAL A 52 11.45 -0.15 2.83
CA VAL A 52 11.72 0.52 4.10
C VAL A 52 12.53 -0.42 4.98
N ARG A 53 13.67 0.06 5.47
CA ARG A 53 14.54 -0.64 6.40
C ARG A 53 14.46 0.06 7.76
N LEU A 54 13.84 -0.62 8.71
CA LEU A 54 13.75 -0.22 10.11
C LEU A 54 15.01 -0.73 10.83
N GLU A 55 16.08 0.06 10.74
CA GLU A 55 17.45 -0.35 11.11
C GLU A 55 17.82 0.05 12.53
N GLY A 56 17.16 1.05 13.10
CA GLY A 56 17.35 1.43 14.49
C GLY A 56 16.27 0.89 15.42
N GLU A 57 16.64 0.69 16.68
CA GLU A 57 15.69 0.28 17.72
C GLU A 57 14.53 1.26 17.83
N GLY A 58 13.31 0.74 17.95
CA GLY A 58 12.11 1.57 18.10
C GLY A 58 11.76 2.39 16.85
N SER A 59 12.40 2.16 15.70
CA SER A 59 12.05 2.82 14.45
C SER A 59 10.69 2.35 13.93
N SER A 60 9.99 3.24 13.23
CA SER A 60 8.64 2.94 12.77
C SER A 60 8.31 3.48 11.38
N VAL A 61 7.30 2.87 10.75
CA VAL A 61 6.71 3.35 9.50
C VAL A 61 5.19 3.25 9.50
N VAL A 62 4.54 4.29 8.99
CA VAL A 62 3.14 4.29 8.60
C VAL A 62 3.05 4.59 7.10
N ASP A 63 2.58 3.65 6.30
CA ASP A 63 2.32 3.81 4.87
C ASP A 63 0.82 3.77 4.61
N THR A 64 0.26 4.92 4.25
CA THR A 64 -1.13 5.05 3.80
C THR A 64 -1.13 5.34 2.30
N SER A 65 -1.47 4.35 1.49
CA SER A 65 -1.45 4.48 0.02
C SER A 65 -2.87 4.35 -0.56
N ARG A 66 -3.21 5.21 -1.52
CA ARG A 66 -4.48 5.23 -2.27
C ARG A 66 -4.20 5.31 -3.77
N TYR A 67 -4.68 4.35 -4.56
CA TYR A 67 -4.45 4.36 -6.01
C TYR A 67 -5.73 4.13 -6.82
N GLN A 68 -5.77 4.68 -8.04
CA GLN A 68 -6.77 4.35 -9.05
C GLN A 68 -6.09 4.22 -10.42
N GLY A 69 -6.20 3.03 -11.02
CA GLY A 69 -5.84 2.79 -12.41
C GLY A 69 -7.08 2.77 -13.30
N PHE A 70 -7.04 3.41 -14.46
CA PHE A 70 -8.16 3.43 -15.41
C PHE A 70 -7.70 3.28 -16.87
N LYS A 71 -8.64 3.21 -17.82
CA LYS A 71 -8.38 2.79 -19.20
C LYS A 71 -7.65 1.44 -19.24
N ASN A 72 -6.45 1.40 -19.81
CA ASN A 72 -5.63 0.19 -19.98
C ASN A 72 -4.35 0.24 -19.10
N ALA A 73 -4.34 1.05 -18.03
CA ALA A 73 -3.17 1.19 -17.18
C ALA A 73 -2.79 -0.15 -16.52
N VAL A 74 -1.49 -0.43 -16.47
CA VAL A 74 -0.91 -1.50 -15.66
C VAL A 74 -0.17 -0.90 -14.49
N LEU A 75 -0.64 -1.17 -13.27
CA LEU A 75 -0.01 -0.73 -12.04
C LEU A 75 0.78 -1.90 -11.45
N ASP A 76 2.10 -1.74 -11.35
CA ASP A 76 2.99 -2.72 -10.70
C ASP A 76 3.55 -2.12 -9.42
N MET A 77 3.04 -2.57 -8.28
CA MET A 77 3.27 -1.94 -6.99
C MET A 77 3.88 -2.94 -6.01
N GLU A 78 4.98 -2.56 -5.40
CA GLU A 78 5.71 -3.39 -4.45
C GLU A 78 6.09 -2.60 -3.20
N ARG A 79 5.75 -3.16 -2.03
CA ARG A 79 6.15 -2.66 -0.70
C ARG A 79 6.93 -3.75 0.00
N VAL A 80 8.15 -3.42 0.42
CA VAL A 80 9.00 -4.29 1.22
C VAL A 80 9.34 -3.57 2.52
N ILE A 81 8.92 -4.13 3.65
CA ILE A 81 9.26 -3.60 4.97
C ILE A 81 10.19 -4.59 5.65
N ILE A 82 11.37 -4.13 6.04
CA ILE A 82 12.41 -4.93 6.70
C ILE A 82 12.54 -4.41 8.14
N HIS A 83 12.17 -5.26 9.10
CA HIS A 83 12.43 -5.06 10.51
C HIS A 83 13.81 -5.66 10.82
N ALA A 84 14.83 -4.81 10.96
CA ALA A 84 16.22 -5.23 11.21
C ALA A 84 16.66 -5.00 12.68
N ALA A 85 15.89 -4.21 13.44
CA ALA A 85 16.16 -3.90 14.84
C ALA A 85 14.98 -4.23 15.78
N PRO A 86 15.24 -4.37 17.10
CA PRO A 86 14.19 -4.60 18.10
C PRO A 86 13.15 -3.48 18.18
N HIS A 87 11.98 -3.81 18.71
CA HIS A 87 10.90 -2.86 19.02
C HIS A 87 10.39 -2.03 17.82
N THR A 88 10.64 -2.50 16.60
CA THR A 88 10.25 -1.83 15.37
C THR A 88 8.77 -2.02 15.06
N VAL A 89 8.13 -1.01 14.47
CA VAL A 89 6.68 -1.02 14.19
C VAL A 89 6.39 -0.62 12.75
N SER A 90 5.56 -1.40 12.05
CA SER A 90 5.07 -1.04 10.72
C SER A 90 3.55 -1.15 10.61
N HIS A 91 2.96 -0.17 9.95
CA HIS A 91 1.55 -0.15 9.57
C HIS A 91 1.42 0.26 8.11
N VAL A 92 1.02 -0.67 7.25
CA VAL A 92 0.84 -0.47 5.82
C VAL A 92 -0.64 -0.69 5.48
N ASP A 93 -1.33 0.37 5.08
CA ASP A 93 -2.72 0.36 4.60
C ASP A 93 -2.76 0.87 3.16
N VAL A 94 -2.91 -0.06 2.22
CA VAL A 94 -3.00 0.26 0.80
C VAL A 94 -4.39 -0.04 0.30
N ARG A 95 -5.07 0.97 -0.26
CA ARG A 95 -6.34 0.77 -0.94
C ARG A 95 -6.29 1.21 -2.39
N GLY A 96 -7.00 0.52 -3.25
CA GLY A 96 -7.13 1.04 -4.61
C GLY A 96 -8.15 0.41 -5.53
N ILE A 97 -8.27 1.03 -6.69
CA ILE A 97 -9.34 0.74 -7.65
C ILE A 97 -8.74 0.44 -9.01
N ALA A 98 -9.19 -0.66 -9.61
CA ALA A 98 -9.04 -0.91 -11.03
C ALA A 98 -10.35 -0.55 -11.75
N HIS A 99 -10.26 0.37 -12.71
CA HIS A 99 -11.37 0.86 -13.53
C HIS A 99 -11.16 0.55 -15.01
N ASP A 100 -12.24 0.54 -15.80
CA ASP A 100 -12.27 0.17 -17.21
C ASP A 100 -11.68 -1.24 -17.51
N ALA A 101 -10.43 -1.28 -17.96
CA ALA A 101 -9.64 -2.48 -18.26
C ALA A 101 -8.27 -2.46 -17.55
N ALA A 102 -8.13 -1.64 -16.50
CA ALA A 102 -6.88 -1.52 -15.77
C ALA A 102 -6.52 -2.81 -15.03
N ARG A 103 -5.21 -3.06 -14.91
CA ARG A 103 -4.64 -4.21 -14.23
C ARG A 103 -3.72 -3.76 -13.11
N VAL A 104 -3.79 -4.42 -11.97
CA VAL A 104 -2.97 -4.10 -10.80
C VAL A 104 -2.27 -5.36 -10.34
N MET A 105 -0.96 -5.27 -10.18
CA MET A 105 -0.11 -6.27 -9.54
C MET A 105 0.39 -5.65 -8.25
N TRP A 106 -0.03 -6.21 -7.12
CA TRP A 106 0.37 -5.77 -5.79
C TRP A 106 1.18 -6.85 -5.11
N ARG A 107 2.39 -6.49 -4.66
CA ARG A 107 3.25 -7.34 -3.84
C ARG A 107 3.58 -6.62 -2.55
N GLY A 108 3.14 -7.19 -1.43
CA GLY A 108 3.51 -6.71 -0.10
C GLY A 108 4.38 -7.74 0.59
N ARG A 109 5.53 -7.33 1.13
CA ARG A 109 6.44 -8.22 1.85
C ARG A 109 6.84 -7.58 3.17
N VAL A 110 6.67 -8.31 4.26
CA VAL A 110 7.27 -7.96 5.55
C VAL A 110 8.31 -9.02 5.90
N LEU A 111 9.53 -8.57 6.10
CA LEU A 111 10.66 -9.36 6.57
C LEU A 111 10.98 -8.95 8.01
N VAL A 112 10.99 -9.89 8.93
CA VAL A 112 11.41 -9.69 10.32
C VAL A 112 12.67 -10.50 10.57
N GLU A 113 13.79 -9.80 10.73
CA GLU A 113 15.09 -10.42 10.98
C GLU A 113 15.15 -11.04 12.38
N LYS A 114 16.09 -11.97 12.58
CA LYS A 114 16.28 -12.67 13.86
C LYS A 114 16.59 -11.72 15.03
N SER A 115 17.23 -10.58 14.75
CA SER A 115 17.53 -9.50 15.71
C SER A 115 16.30 -8.69 16.12
N ALA A 116 15.23 -8.68 15.31
CA ALA A 116 14.08 -7.79 15.47
C ALA A 116 13.06 -8.30 16.49
N LYS A 117 13.50 -8.51 17.74
CA LYS A 117 12.63 -8.92 18.84
C LYS A 117 11.57 -7.86 19.15
N ASN A 118 10.38 -8.29 19.52
CA ASN A 118 9.22 -7.44 19.79
C ASN A 118 8.79 -6.58 18.59
N ALA A 119 9.12 -6.99 17.36
CA ALA A 119 8.64 -6.32 16.16
C ALA A 119 7.12 -6.46 16.02
N ARG A 120 6.46 -5.41 15.54
CA ARG A 120 5.03 -5.42 15.24
C ARG A 120 4.80 -4.97 13.81
N ALA A 121 4.03 -5.74 13.05
CA ALA A 121 3.74 -5.43 11.65
C ALA A 121 2.27 -5.64 11.31
N PHE A 122 1.72 -4.69 10.58
CA PHE A 122 0.40 -4.78 9.97
C PHE A 122 0.50 -4.43 8.48
N LEU A 123 0.09 -5.36 7.61
CA LEU A 123 0.08 -5.18 6.16
C LEU A 123 -1.33 -5.45 5.63
N GLN A 124 -2.00 -4.42 5.11
CA GLN A 124 -3.33 -4.53 4.52
C GLN A 124 -3.34 -4.01 3.09
N HIS A 125 -4.01 -4.76 2.22
CA HIS A 125 -4.37 -4.32 0.87
C HIS A 125 -5.86 -4.56 0.62
N ASP A 126 -6.62 -3.50 0.39
CA ASP A 126 -8.03 -3.60 -0.02
C ASP A 126 -8.21 -3.03 -1.42
N ALA A 127 -8.74 -3.82 -2.34
CA ALA A 127 -8.88 -3.40 -3.72
C ALA A 127 -10.27 -3.62 -4.30
N MET A 128 -10.65 -2.78 -5.26
CA MET A 128 -11.96 -2.81 -5.89
C MET A 128 -11.90 -2.83 -7.42
N LEU A 129 -12.62 -3.77 -8.02
CA LEU A 129 -12.83 -3.93 -9.45
C LEU A 129 -14.14 -3.24 -9.86
N THR A 130 -14.08 -2.34 -10.83
CA THR A 130 -15.26 -1.59 -11.29
C THR A 130 -15.60 -1.81 -12.76
N GLY A 131 -14.65 -2.27 -13.59
CA GLY A 131 -14.85 -2.59 -15.01
C GLY A 131 -14.84 -4.10 -15.28
N LYS A 132 -15.42 -4.55 -16.39
CA LYS A 132 -15.53 -5.99 -16.72
C LYS A 132 -14.17 -6.65 -16.95
N GLU A 133 -13.27 -5.95 -17.64
CA GLU A 133 -11.93 -6.43 -18.02
C GLU A 133 -10.84 -6.11 -16.98
N THR A 134 -11.24 -5.64 -15.79
CA THR A 134 -10.29 -5.30 -14.72
C THR A 134 -9.72 -6.53 -14.05
N LEU A 135 -8.45 -6.45 -13.65
CA LEU A 135 -7.73 -7.50 -12.94
C LEU A 135 -6.96 -6.90 -11.76
N ILE A 136 -7.02 -7.56 -10.61
CA ILE A 136 -6.17 -7.26 -9.46
C ILE A 136 -5.56 -8.56 -8.99
N ASP A 137 -4.24 -8.61 -8.99
CA ASP A 137 -3.42 -9.66 -8.38
C ASP A 137 -2.78 -9.08 -7.11
N ALA A 138 -2.99 -9.73 -5.97
CA ALA A 138 -2.53 -9.28 -4.67
C ALA A 138 -1.82 -10.43 -3.94
N ALA A 139 -0.52 -10.28 -3.74
CA ALA A 139 0.35 -11.29 -3.15
C ALA A 139 1.07 -10.74 -1.91
N PRO A 140 0.48 -10.88 -0.70
CA PRO A 140 1.15 -10.53 0.55
C PRO A 140 2.02 -11.68 1.08
N PHE A 141 3.23 -11.37 1.54
CA PHE A 141 4.20 -12.32 2.08
C PHE A 141 4.71 -11.87 3.46
N LEU A 142 4.87 -12.84 4.37
CA LEU A 142 5.52 -12.65 5.67
C LEU A 142 6.70 -13.60 5.78
N GLU A 143 7.86 -13.08 6.14
CA GLU A 143 9.07 -13.84 6.44
C GLU A 143 9.55 -13.46 7.84
N ILE A 144 9.32 -14.34 8.82
CA ILE A 144 9.56 -14.04 10.23
C ILE A 144 10.62 -15.00 10.76
N TYR A 145 11.79 -14.46 11.11
CA TYR A 145 12.95 -15.22 11.58
C TYR A 145 13.19 -15.11 13.09
N THR A 146 12.19 -14.64 13.84
CA THR A 146 12.22 -14.49 15.31
C THR A 146 10.95 -15.05 15.92
N ASP A 147 11.05 -15.67 17.09
CA ASP A 147 9.89 -16.23 17.81
C ASP A 147 9.08 -15.14 18.55
N ASN A 148 9.60 -13.91 18.59
CA ASN A 148 9.00 -12.80 19.33
C ASN A 148 8.68 -11.64 18.38
N ALA A 149 7.59 -11.79 17.62
CA ALA A 149 7.00 -10.76 16.79
C ALA A 149 5.49 -10.92 16.70
N LEU A 150 4.78 -9.82 16.50
CA LEU A 150 3.34 -9.81 16.21
C LEU A 150 3.13 -9.25 14.80
N CYS A 151 2.84 -10.15 13.86
CA CYS A 151 2.66 -9.77 12.46
C CYS A 151 1.27 -10.20 11.97
N LYS A 152 0.58 -9.30 11.29
CA LYS A 152 -0.67 -9.58 10.60
C LYS A 152 -0.59 -9.08 9.17
N HIS A 153 -1.13 -9.87 8.25
CA HIS A 153 -1.41 -9.42 6.90
C HIS A 153 -2.87 -9.68 6.52
N SER A 154 -3.41 -8.88 5.59
CA SER A 154 -4.74 -9.03 5.01
C SER A 154 -4.72 -8.54 3.57
N ALA A 155 -5.42 -9.25 2.70
CA ALA A 155 -5.70 -8.80 1.34
C ALA A 155 -7.17 -9.07 1.02
N SER A 156 -7.90 -8.06 0.57
CA SER A 156 -9.29 -8.20 0.13
C SER A 156 -9.46 -7.61 -1.26
N VAL A 157 -10.19 -8.33 -2.12
CA VAL A 157 -10.52 -7.87 -3.47
C VAL A 157 -12.02 -8.02 -3.65
N ARG A 158 -12.71 -6.93 -3.99
CA ARG A 158 -14.15 -6.93 -4.23
C ARG A 158 -14.48 -6.35 -5.60
N ARG A 159 -15.60 -6.78 -6.16
CA ARG A 159 -16.17 -6.19 -7.38
C ARG A 159 -17.42 -5.39 -7.02
N VAL A 160 -17.58 -4.21 -7.62
CA VAL A 160 -18.83 -3.45 -7.50
C VAL A 160 -19.97 -4.25 -8.09
N GLN A 161 -21.00 -4.50 -7.29
CA GLN A 161 -22.17 -5.27 -7.68
C GLN A 161 -23.24 -4.35 -8.27
N PRO A 162 -24.07 -4.84 -9.20
CA PRO A 162 -25.24 -4.09 -9.67
C PRO A 162 -26.18 -3.65 -8.53
N ALA A 163 -26.27 -4.45 -7.46
CA ALA A 163 -27.06 -4.13 -6.27
C ALA A 163 -26.55 -2.88 -5.53
N ASP A 164 -25.22 -2.69 -5.43
CA ASP A 164 -24.62 -1.51 -4.80
C ASP A 164 -25.06 -0.24 -5.52
N ILE A 165 -25.02 -0.28 -6.86
CA ILE A 165 -25.40 0.82 -7.74
C ILE A 165 -26.91 1.05 -7.68
N PHE A 166 -27.70 -0.01 -7.74
CA PHE A 166 -29.16 0.05 -7.67
C PHE A 166 -29.64 0.73 -6.38
N TYR A 167 -29.04 0.38 -5.24
CA TYR A 167 -29.39 0.97 -3.96
C TYR A 167 -29.22 2.49 -3.95
N ILE A 168 -28.08 2.99 -4.45
CA ILE A 168 -27.82 4.44 -4.53
C ILE A 168 -28.75 5.11 -5.55
N LYS A 169 -28.94 4.49 -6.73
CA LYS A 169 -29.87 4.99 -7.77
C LYS A 169 -31.31 5.09 -7.29
N SER A 170 -31.74 4.19 -6.39
CA SER A 170 -33.09 4.24 -5.81
C SER A 170 -33.39 5.53 -5.04
N ARG A 171 -32.35 6.32 -4.72
CA ARG A 171 -32.46 7.64 -4.07
C ARG A 171 -32.41 8.81 -5.06
N GLY A 172 -32.63 8.55 -6.35
CA GLY A 172 -32.67 9.58 -7.39
C GLY A 172 -31.29 10.01 -7.90
N ILE A 173 -30.23 9.32 -7.51
CA ILE A 173 -28.86 9.61 -7.94
C ILE A 173 -28.60 8.95 -9.30
N SER A 174 -27.98 9.69 -10.23
CA SER A 174 -27.61 9.14 -11.54
C SER A 174 -26.65 7.96 -11.39
N GLU A 175 -26.64 7.04 -12.36
CA GLU A 175 -25.74 5.90 -12.32
C GLU A 175 -24.25 6.31 -12.29
N GLU A 176 -23.91 7.35 -13.03
CA GLU A 176 -22.55 7.92 -13.06
C GLU A 176 -22.14 8.41 -11.66
N ASN A 177 -22.98 9.21 -11.01
CA ASN A 177 -22.73 9.71 -9.66
C ASN A 177 -22.69 8.57 -8.64
N ALA A 178 -23.58 7.57 -8.75
CA ALA A 178 -23.56 6.40 -7.87
C ALA A 178 -22.23 5.64 -7.95
N ARG A 179 -21.71 5.43 -9.16
CA ARG A 179 -20.40 4.78 -9.36
C ARG A 179 -19.27 5.63 -8.80
N ALA A 180 -19.30 6.96 -8.99
CA ALA A 180 -18.32 7.87 -8.41
C ALA A 180 -18.32 7.82 -6.87
N MET A 181 -19.50 7.90 -6.24
CA MET A 181 -19.65 7.80 -4.78
C MET A 181 -19.10 6.50 -4.21
N ILE A 182 -19.35 5.35 -4.88
CA ILE A 182 -18.79 4.05 -4.46
C ILE A 182 -17.26 4.07 -4.50
N ARG A 183 -16.66 4.65 -5.55
CA ARG A 183 -15.20 4.77 -5.68
C ARG A 183 -14.62 5.69 -4.62
N GLU A 184 -15.19 6.87 -4.44
CA GLU A 184 -14.75 7.85 -3.45
C GLU A 184 -14.85 7.32 -2.03
N GLY A 185 -16.00 6.74 -1.67
CA GLY A 185 -16.21 6.15 -0.33
C GLY A 185 -15.29 4.97 -0.04
N PHE A 186 -14.83 4.24 -1.06
CA PHE A 186 -13.84 3.17 -0.87
C PHE A 186 -12.42 3.70 -0.61
N LEU A 187 -12.06 4.84 -1.21
CA LEU A 187 -10.74 5.45 -1.09
C LEU A 187 -10.59 6.43 0.08
N ALA A 188 -11.69 6.80 0.74
CA ALA A 188 -11.69 7.60 1.97
C ALA A 188 -10.95 6.87 3.11
#